data_AF-A0A963KHY6-F1
#
_entry.id   AF-A0A963KHY6-F1
#
_cell.length_a   1.000
_cell.length_b   1.000
_cell.length_c   1.000
_cell.angle_alpha   90.00
_cell.angle_beta   90.00
_cell.angle_gamma   90.00
#
_symmetry.space_group_name_H-M   'P 1'
#
loop_
_entity.id
_entity.type
_entity.pdbx_description
1 polymer ?
#
loop_
_entity_poly.entity_id
_entity_poly.type
_entity_poly.pdbx_seq_one_letter_code
_entity_poly.pdbx_strand_id
1 'polypeptide(L)'
;GNAEWRRKWVAVDRAQRLERRFASTLERAEQFYGTLDARQRAVLQAGLARSSWDPQRSFTERQRRQQDLLQTLRTVSGAGGAARPASQQAAGLLRAYLERTARSPDPAYRTHAQTTIEENCQLYAQLHNSTTAAQRARAVDRVAAYERDARELSGAP
;
A
#
# COMPACT_ATOMS: atom_id res chain seq x y z
N GLY A 1 5.59 8.85 -11.95
CA GLY A 1 6.90 8.17 -12.25
C GLY A 1 7.88 8.23 -11.06
N ASN A 2 9.11 7.72 -11.18
CA ASN A 2 10.08 7.72 -10.05
C ASN A 2 10.48 9.13 -9.59
N ALA A 3 10.71 10.06 -10.54
CA ALA A 3 11.03 11.45 -10.23
C ALA A 3 9.91 12.13 -9.45
N GLU A 4 8.66 11.93 -9.88
CA GLU A 4 7.47 12.44 -9.19
C GLU A 4 7.32 11.86 -7.79
N TRP A 5 7.54 10.55 -7.60
CA TRP A 5 7.48 9.91 -6.30
C TRP A 5 8.52 10.52 -5.34
N ARG A 6 9.77 10.71 -5.81
CA ARG A 6 10.82 11.37 -5.03
C ARG A 6 10.44 12.79 -4.65
N ARG A 7 9.92 13.59 -5.59
CA ARG A 7 9.46 14.96 -5.30
C ARG A 7 8.35 14.97 -4.25
N LYS A 8 7.40 14.03 -4.33
CA LYS A 8 6.25 13.99 -3.42
C LYS A 8 6.60 13.52 -2.01
N TRP A 9 7.58 12.64 -1.86
CA TRP A 9 7.81 11.94 -0.58
C TRP A 9 9.24 12.08 -0.04
N VAL A 10 10.26 12.08 -0.87
CA VAL A 10 11.67 12.12 -0.42
C VAL A 10 12.15 13.56 -0.25
N ALA A 11 11.94 14.39 -1.28
CA ALA A 11 12.53 15.73 -1.39
C ALA A 11 11.78 16.82 -0.62
N VAL A 12 10.70 16.46 0.07
CA VAL A 12 9.92 17.35 0.93
C VAL A 12 10.40 17.26 2.38
N ASP A 13 10.07 18.23 3.22
CA ASP A 13 10.37 18.14 4.65
C ASP A 13 9.41 17.18 5.38
N ARG A 14 9.66 16.98 6.69
CA ARG A 14 8.84 16.08 7.52
C ARG A 14 7.41 16.60 7.71
N ALA A 15 7.21 17.91 7.82
CA ALA A 15 5.90 18.50 8.06
C ALA A 15 5.00 18.38 6.81
N GLN A 16 5.53 18.73 5.65
CA GLN A 16 4.85 18.56 4.36
C GLN A 16 4.51 17.09 4.07
N ARG A 17 5.41 16.16 4.41
CA ARG A 17 5.10 14.72 4.34
C ARG A 17 3.95 14.35 5.25
N LEU A 18 3.98 14.81 6.50
CA LEU A 18 2.96 14.47 7.49
C LEU A 18 1.59 14.98 7.05
N GLU A 19 1.51 16.20 6.52
CA GLU A 19 0.30 16.78 5.96
C GLU A 19 -0.25 15.94 4.80
N ARG A 20 0.61 15.54 3.84
CA ARG A 20 0.20 14.67 2.72
C ARG A 20 -0.29 13.31 3.19
N ARG A 21 0.39 12.71 4.17
CA ARG A 21 -0.04 11.44 4.78
C ARG A 21 -1.38 11.61 5.47
N PHE A 22 -1.54 12.68 6.25
CA PHE A 22 -2.79 12.99 6.94
C PHE A 22 -3.95 13.14 5.98
N ALA A 23 -3.79 13.94 4.91
CA ALA A 23 -4.83 14.12 3.90
C ALA A 23 -5.27 12.78 3.28
N SER A 24 -4.31 11.92 2.88
CA SER A 24 -4.66 10.60 2.30
C SER A 24 -5.27 9.63 3.32
N THR A 25 -4.80 9.63 4.58
CA THR A 25 -5.37 8.79 5.62
C THR A 25 -6.77 9.25 6.01
N LEU A 26 -7.01 10.56 6.07
CA LEU A 26 -8.32 11.16 6.33
C LEU A 26 -9.31 10.77 5.24
N GLU A 27 -8.95 10.98 3.97
CA GLU A 27 -9.79 10.62 2.82
C GLU A 27 -10.23 9.14 2.88
N ARG A 28 -9.29 8.22 3.14
CA ARG A 28 -9.59 6.79 3.25
C ARG A 28 -10.46 6.47 4.45
N ALA A 29 -10.23 7.11 5.59
CA ALA A 29 -11.03 6.89 6.78
C ALA A 29 -12.48 7.37 6.58
N GLU A 30 -12.67 8.53 5.94
CA GLU A 30 -13.98 9.11 5.68
C GLU A 30 -14.79 8.33 4.64
N GLN A 31 -14.13 7.54 3.76
CA GLN A 31 -14.83 6.57 2.89
C GLN A 31 -15.62 5.52 3.68
N PHE A 32 -15.13 5.11 4.86
CA PHE A 32 -15.80 4.12 5.71
C PHE A 32 -16.70 4.79 6.75
N TYR A 33 -16.16 5.76 7.48
CA TYR A 33 -16.82 6.33 8.66
C TYR A 33 -17.63 7.59 8.36
N GLY A 34 -17.53 8.18 7.17
CA GLY A 34 -18.04 9.53 6.91
C GLY A 34 -17.16 10.58 7.59
N THR A 35 -17.62 11.84 7.65
CA THR A 35 -16.84 12.96 8.19
C THR A 35 -16.30 12.65 9.59
N LEU A 36 -14.99 12.83 9.77
CA LEU A 36 -14.35 12.69 11.07
C LEU A 36 -14.37 14.00 11.85
N ASP A 37 -14.69 13.94 13.14
CA ASP A 37 -14.62 15.09 14.04
C ASP A 37 -13.17 15.47 14.42
N ALA A 38 -13.01 16.57 15.15
CA ALA A 38 -11.69 17.06 15.58
C ALA A 38 -10.91 16.05 16.44
N ARG A 39 -11.60 15.31 17.32
CA ARG A 39 -10.99 14.29 18.19
C ARG A 39 -10.45 13.13 17.37
N GLN A 40 -11.23 12.67 16.40
CA GLN A 40 -10.88 11.57 15.49
C GLN A 40 -9.73 11.95 14.56
N ARG A 41 -9.73 13.20 14.04
CA ARG A 41 -8.62 13.75 13.27
C ARG A 41 -7.33 13.84 14.08
N ALA A 42 -7.41 14.21 15.36
CA ALA A 42 -6.26 14.24 16.26
C ALA A 42 -5.66 12.83 16.48
N VAL A 43 -6.48 11.78 16.53
CA VAL A 43 -6.00 10.38 16.58
C VAL A 43 -5.15 10.05 15.34
N LEU A 44 -5.63 10.41 14.14
CA LEU A 44 -4.87 10.21 12.89
C LEU A 44 -3.54 10.96 12.91
N GLN A 45 -3.55 12.24 13.29
CA GLN A 45 -2.33 13.07 13.35
C GLN A 45 -1.31 12.48 14.33
N ALA A 46 -1.75 12.07 15.52
CA ALA A 46 -0.87 11.51 16.54
C ALA A 46 -0.23 10.18 16.09
N GLY A 47 -1.00 9.27 15.47
CA GLY A 47 -0.45 8.01 14.96
C GLY A 47 0.53 8.23 13.80
N LEU A 48 0.21 9.12 12.86
CA LEU A 48 1.10 9.42 11.73
C LEU A 48 2.40 10.11 12.18
N ALA A 49 2.34 10.96 13.22
CA ALA A 49 3.52 11.61 13.78
C ALA A 49 4.48 10.61 14.45
N ARG A 50 3.97 9.52 15.02
CA ARG A 50 4.78 8.45 15.67
C ARG A 50 5.30 7.40 14.69
N SER A 51 4.72 7.32 13.50
CA SER A 51 5.07 6.26 12.55
C SER A 51 6.53 6.30 12.10
N SER A 52 7.17 5.13 12.08
CA SER A 52 8.55 4.90 11.63
C SER A 52 8.69 4.83 10.10
N TRP A 53 7.60 5.01 9.35
CA TRP A 53 7.61 4.96 7.90
C TRP A 53 8.69 5.86 7.29
N ASP A 54 9.55 5.27 6.48
CA ASP A 54 10.68 5.93 5.84
C ASP A 54 10.45 6.00 4.32
N PRO A 55 10.31 7.20 3.74
CA PRO A 55 10.11 7.37 2.31
C PRO A 55 11.31 6.89 1.50
N GLN A 56 12.54 7.02 2.00
CA GLN A 56 13.73 6.59 1.24
C GLN A 56 13.79 5.06 1.15
N ARG A 57 13.51 4.34 2.24
CA ARG A 57 13.41 2.86 2.21
C ARG A 57 12.31 2.38 1.27
N SER A 58 11.14 3.02 1.32
CA SER A 58 10.03 2.72 0.41
C SER A 58 10.40 2.97 -1.05
N PHE A 59 11.16 4.03 -1.33
CA PHE A 59 11.62 4.33 -2.69
C PHE A 59 12.62 3.30 -3.21
N THR A 60 13.58 2.90 -2.38
CA THR A 60 14.59 1.90 -2.75
C THR A 60 13.93 0.56 -3.11
N GLU A 61 13.00 0.07 -2.28
CA GLU A 61 12.26 -1.16 -2.60
C GLU A 61 11.40 -0.99 -3.87
N ARG A 62 10.81 0.18 -4.07
CA ARG A 62 10.07 0.49 -5.29
C ARG A 62 10.95 0.34 -6.54
N GLN A 63 12.18 0.87 -6.50
CA GLN A 63 13.13 0.76 -7.60
C GLN A 63 13.57 -0.69 -7.82
N ARG A 64 13.84 -1.43 -6.74
CA ARG A 64 14.18 -2.86 -6.81
C ARG A 64 13.09 -3.66 -7.53
N ARG A 65 11.82 -3.47 -7.15
CA ARG A 65 10.67 -4.13 -7.81
C ARG A 65 10.55 -3.78 -9.29
N GLN A 66 10.81 -2.53 -9.67
CA GLN A 66 10.81 -2.13 -11.08
C GLN A 66 11.93 -2.79 -11.87
N GLN A 67 13.14 -2.88 -11.31
CA GLN A 67 14.27 -3.55 -11.94
C GLN A 67 14.00 -5.06 -12.09
N ASP A 68 13.43 -5.69 -11.06
CA ASP A 68 13.02 -7.10 -11.05
C ASP A 68 11.96 -7.38 -12.14
N LEU A 69 10.96 -6.50 -12.29
CA LEU A 69 9.98 -6.58 -13.36
C LEU A 69 10.63 -6.48 -14.74
N LEU A 70 11.50 -5.48 -14.95
CA LEU A 70 12.19 -5.30 -16.24
C LEU A 70 13.04 -6.51 -16.59
N GLN A 71 13.76 -7.08 -15.62
CA GLN A 71 14.55 -8.28 -15.83
C GLN A 71 13.66 -9.48 -16.18
N THR A 72 12.57 -9.68 -15.43
CA THR A 72 11.60 -10.76 -15.68
C THR A 72 11.01 -10.65 -17.09
N LEU A 73 10.62 -9.44 -17.52
CA LEU A 73 10.05 -9.22 -18.85
C LEU A 73 11.08 -9.43 -19.97
N ARG A 74 12.35 -9.04 -19.79
CA ARG A 74 13.40 -9.33 -20.77
C ARG A 74 13.59 -10.83 -20.98
N THR A 75 13.64 -11.59 -19.88
CA THR A 75 13.73 -13.06 -19.95
C THR A 75 12.52 -13.68 -20.64
N VAL A 76 11.30 -13.26 -20.27
CA VAL A 76 10.06 -13.78 -20.87
C VAL A 76 9.94 -13.43 -22.36
N SER A 77 10.41 -12.26 -22.77
CA SER A 77 10.34 -11.81 -24.17
C SER A 77 11.46 -12.36 -25.05
N GLY A 78 12.53 -12.95 -24.49
CA GLY A 78 13.74 -13.31 -25.24
C GLY A 78 14.54 -12.09 -25.69
N ALA A 79 14.33 -10.93 -25.07
CA ALA A 79 15.06 -9.71 -25.40
C ALA A 79 16.57 -9.91 -25.15
N GLY A 80 17.41 -9.39 -26.06
CA GLY A 80 18.86 -9.56 -25.99
C GLY A 80 19.39 -10.85 -26.64
N GLY A 81 18.59 -11.50 -27.49
CA GLY A 81 19.03 -12.66 -28.30
C GLY A 81 18.87 -14.01 -27.62
N ALA A 82 18.25 -14.05 -26.44
CA ALA A 82 17.95 -15.30 -25.74
C ALA A 82 16.73 -16.01 -26.35
N ALA A 83 16.73 -17.34 -26.34
CA ALA A 83 15.56 -18.12 -26.73
C ALA A 83 14.39 -17.82 -25.79
N ARG A 84 13.20 -17.64 -26.38
CA ARG A 84 11.98 -17.41 -25.60
C ARG A 84 11.62 -18.66 -24.80
N PRO A 85 11.34 -18.53 -23.49
CA PRO A 85 10.91 -19.66 -22.69
C PRO A 85 9.54 -20.17 -23.13
N ALA A 86 9.30 -21.47 -22.93
CA ALA A 86 7.97 -22.06 -23.12
C ALA A 86 6.94 -21.38 -22.19
N SER A 87 5.67 -21.35 -22.59
CA SER A 87 4.61 -20.62 -21.89
C SER A 87 4.51 -20.97 -20.39
N GLN A 88 4.66 -22.24 -20.03
CA GLN A 88 4.64 -22.67 -18.63
C GLN A 88 5.79 -22.07 -17.81
N GLN A 89 6.99 -21.99 -18.41
CA GLN A 89 8.17 -21.39 -17.78
C GLN A 89 8.01 -19.88 -17.66
N ALA A 90 7.50 -19.21 -18.70
CA ALA A 90 7.18 -17.79 -18.66
C ALA A 90 6.17 -17.46 -17.54
N ALA A 91 5.11 -18.26 -17.39
CA ALA A 91 4.15 -18.13 -16.30
C ALA A 91 4.80 -18.32 -14.93
N GLY A 92 5.73 -19.28 -14.80
CA GLY A 92 6.51 -19.48 -13.58
C GLY A 92 7.35 -18.25 -13.20
N LEU A 93 8.03 -17.64 -14.17
CA LEU A 93 8.84 -16.43 -13.96
C LEU A 93 7.97 -15.25 -13.48
N LEU A 94 6.80 -15.06 -14.08
CA LEU A 94 5.85 -14.01 -13.69
C LEU A 94 5.29 -14.24 -12.28
N ARG A 95 4.92 -15.49 -11.93
CA ARG A 95 4.48 -15.84 -10.57
C ARG A 95 5.57 -15.56 -9.54
N ALA A 96 6.81 -15.97 -9.81
CA ALA A 96 7.94 -15.72 -8.91
C ALA A 96 8.20 -14.21 -8.72
N TYR A 97 8.03 -13.40 -9.77
CA TYR A 97 8.10 -11.94 -9.64
C TYR A 97 7.00 -11.37 -8.73
N LEU A 98 5.76 -11.87 -8.86
CA LEU A 98 4.65 -11.45 -7.99
C LEU A 98 4.93 -11.82 -6.52
N GLU A 99 5.46 -13.00 -6.26
CA GLU A 99 5.87 -13.43 -4.91
C GLU A 99 6.93 -12.49 -4.31
N ARG A 100 7.99 -12.15 -5.06
CA ARG A 100 9.04 -11.21 -4.62
C ARG A 100 8.55 -9.77 -4.49
N THR A 101 7.45 -9.43 -5.14
CA THR A 101 6.79 -8.12 -5.02
C THR A 101 5.91 -8.07 -3.77
N ALA A 102 5.19 -9.16 -3.47
CA ALA A 102 4.38 -9.29 -2.27
C ALA A 102 5.25 -9.38 -1.01
N ARG A 103 6.33 -10.16 -1.06
CA ARG A 103 7.29 -10.34 0.02
C ARG A 103 8.70 -9.99 -0.46
N SER A 104 9.20 -8.82 -0.04
CA SER A 104 10.53 -8.37 -0.44
C SER A 104 11.60 -9.41 -0.07
N PRO A 105 12.56 -9.71 -0.96
CA PRO A 105 13.70 -10.56 -0.62
C PRO A 105 14.65 -9.90 0.39
N ASP A 106 14.60 -8.57 0.56
CA ASP A 106 15.41 -7.82 1.53
C ASP A 106 14.85 -7.99 2.97
N PRO A 107 15.58 -8.67 3.89
CA PRO A 107 15.13 -8.85 5.27
C PRO A 107 14.98 -7.53 6.03
N ALA A 108 15.85 -6.55 5.82
CA ALA A 108 15.79 -5.27 6.51
C ALA A 108 14.55 -4.47 6.08
N TYR A 109 14.22 -4.51 4.78
CA TYR A 109 12.98 -3.93 4.29
C TYR A 109 11.74 -4.67 4.83
N ARG A 110 11.77 -6.01 4.90
CA ARG A 110 10.65 -6.78 5.48
C ARG A 110 10.38 -6.38 6.92
N THR A 111 11.41 -6.26 7.76
CA THR A 111 11.25 -5.80 9.15
C THR A 111 10.66 -4.39 9.20
N HIS A 112 11.19 -3.46 8.41
CA HIS A 112 10.65 -2.09 8.32
C HIS A 112 9.17 -2.05 7.90
N ALA A 113 8.80 -2.83 6.88
CA ALA A 113 7.44 -2.93 6.40
C ALA A 113 6.50 -3.51 7.46
N GLN A 114 6.95 -4.56 8.17
CA GLN A 114 6.18 -5.19 9.24
C GLN A 114 5.94 -4.22 10.40
N THR A 115 6.96 -3.49 10.86
CA THR A 115 6.79 -2.45 11.89
C THR A 115 5.79 -1.38 11.44
N THR A 116 5.89 -0.90 10.19
CA THR A 116 4.94 0.09 9.68
C THR A 116 3.51 -0.47 9.58
N ILE A 117 3.34 -1.76 9.27
CA ILE A 117 2.05 -2.43 9.27
C ILE A 117 1.46 -2.45 10.68
N GLU A 118 2.25 -2.85 11.68
CA GLU A 118 1.81 -2.90 13.09
C GLU A 118 1.40 -1.52 13.61
N GLU A 119 2.19 -0.49 13.32
CA GLU A 119 1.85 0.91 13.64
C GLU A 119 0.53 1.34 13.00
N ASN A 120 0.31 1.00 11.73
CA ASN A 120 -0.93 1.32 11.04
C ASN A 120 -2.12 0.56 11.63
N CYS A 121 -1.97 -0.73 11.96
CA CYS A 121 -3.00 -1.51 12.63
C CYS A 121 -3.39 -0.88 13.96
N GLN A 122 -2.42 -0.47 14.77
CA GLN A 122 -2.66 0.23 16.03
C GLN A 122 -3.37 1.57 15.80
N LEU A 123 -2.95 2.37 14.81
CA LEU A 123 -3.61 3.62 14.47
C LEU A 123 -5.07 3.39 14.04
N TYR A 124 -5.33 2.41 13.18
CA TYR A 124 -6.70 2.11 12.74
C TYR A 124 -7.58 1.59 13.87
N ALA A 125 -7.03 0.79 14.79
CA ALA A 125 -7.76 0.36 15.99
C ALA A 125 -8.12 1.56 16.89
N GLN A 126 -7.18 2.48 17.13
CA GLN A 126 -7.42 3.70 17.90
C GLN A 126 -8.48 4.58 17.23
N LEU A 127 -8.41 4.74 15.91
CA LEU A 127 -9.43 5.46 15.15
C LEU A 127 -10.79 4.79 15.30
N HIS A 128 -10.89 3.48 15.08
CA HIS A 128 -12.14 2.73 15.20
C HIS A 128 -12.77 2.90 16.59
N ASN A 129 -11.96 2.79 17.65
CA ASN A 129 -12.42 2.97 19.03
C ASN A 129 -12.94 4.39 19.32
N SER A 130 -12.53 5.38 18.52
CA SER A 130 -13.00 6.77 18.63
C SER A 130 -14.28 7.06 17.83
N THR A 131 -14.82 6.09 17.09
CA THR A 131 -16.02 6.25 16.25
C THR A 131 -17.32 6.25 17.05
N THR A 132 -18.37 6.86 16.49
CA THR A 132 -19.74 6.77 17.00
C THR A 132 -20.46 5.52 16.48
N ALA A 133 -21.61 5.19 17.06
CA ALA A 133 -22.44 4.09 16.59
C ALA A 133 -22.90 4.28 15.12
N ALA A 134 -23.26 5.52 14.75
CA ALA A 134 -23.66 5.85 13.38
C ALA A 134 -22.51 5.67 12.37
N GLN A 135 -21.29 6.09 12.74
CA GLN A 135 -20.11 5.87 11.90
C GLN A 135 -19.79 4.39 11.74
N ARG A 136 -19.96 3.57 12.79
CA ARG A 136 -19.78 2.11 12.72
C ARG A 136 -20.83 1.45 11.81
N ALA A 137 -22.09 1.85 11.91
CA ALA A 137 -23.14 1.35 11.02
C ALA A 137 -22.83 1.64 9.54
N ARG A 138 -22.41 2.88 9.23
CA ARG A 138 -21.96 3.24 7.88
C ARG A 138 -20.78 2.40 7.39
N ALA A 139 -19.81 2.12 8.26
CA ALA A 139 -18.66 1.29 7.89
C ALA A 139 -19.09 -0.14 7.54
N VAL A 140 -20.06 -0.71 8.26
CA VAL A 140 -20.67 -2.01 7.92
C VAL A 140 -21.32 -1.96 6.54
N ASP A 141 -22.11 -0.94 6.25
CA ASP A 141 -22.74 -0.77 4.93
C ASP A 141 -21.70 -0.67 3.80
N ARG A 142 -20.60 0.05 4.06
CA ARG A 142 -19.51 0.18 3.08
C ARG A 142 -18.82 -1.15 2.81
N VAL A 143 -18.57 -1.96 3.85
CA VAL A 143 -17.99 -3.30 3.69
C VAL A 143 -18.96 -4.23 2.96
N ALA A 144 -20.26 -4.18 3.27
CA ALA A 144 -21.27 -4.95 2.58
C ALA A 144 -21.38 -4.59 1.08
N ALA A 145 -21.12 -3.33 0.72
CA ALA A 145 -21.02 -2.93 -0.69
C ALA A 145 -19.84 -3.59 -1.41
N TYR A 146 -18.64 -3.56 -0.81
CA TYR A 146 -17.47 -4.23 -1.40
C TYR A 146 -17.64 -5.75 -1.48
N GLU A 147 -18.34 -6.36 -0.53
CA GLU A 147 -18.69 -7.77 -0.60
C GLU A 147 -19.55 -8.08 -1.84
N ARG A 148 -20.56 -7.25 -2.12
CA ARG A 148 -21.38 -7.40 -3.33
C ARG A 148 -20.54 -7.25 -4.59
N ASP A 149 -19.72 -6.21 -4.67
CA ASP A 149 -18.83 -5.99 -5.82
C ASP A 149 -17.93 -7.22 -6.07
N ALA A 150 -17.35 -7.78 -5.00
CA ALA A 150 -16.51 -8.97 -5.09
C ALA A 150 -17.28 -10.21 -5.57
N ARG A 151 -18.52 -10.42 -5.07
CA ARG A 151 -19.38 -11.53 -5.50
C ARG A 151 -19.74 -11.41 -6.97
N GLU A 152 -20.10 -10.22 -7.44
CA GLU A 152 -20.42 -9.95 -8.85
C GLU A 152 -19.22 -10.22 -9.75
N LEU A 153 -18.03 -9.73 -9.39
CA LEU A 153 -16.80 -9.99 -10.14
C LEU A 153 -16.41 -11.48 -10.15
N SER A 154 -16.73 -12.22 -9.10
CA SER A 154 -16.45 -13.67 -9.03
C SER A 154 -17.46 -14.54 -9.79
N GLY A 155 -18.68 -14.02 -10.00
CA GLY A 155 -19.77 -14.73 -10.66
C GLY A 155 -19.93 -14.38 -12.14
N ALA A 156 -19.16 -13.43 -12.66
CA ALA A 156 -19.10 -13.13 -14.08
C ALA A 156 -18.40 -14.29 -14.83
N PRO A 157 -18.99 -14.79 -15.95
CA PRO A 157 -18.46 -15.91 -16.73
C PRO A 157 -17.11 -15.62 -17.40
#